data_AF-A0A7V2K6B7-F1
#
_entry.id   AF-A0A7V2K6B7-F1
#
_cell.length_a   1.000
_cell.length_b   1.000
_cell.length_c   1.000
_cell.angle_alpha   90.00
_cell.angle_beta   90.00
_cell.angle_gamma   90.00
#
_symmetry.space_group_name_H-M   'P 1'
#
loop_
_entity.id
_entity.type
_entity.pdbx_description
1 polymer ?
#
loop_
_entity_poly.entity_id
_entity_poly.type
_entity_poly.pdbx_seq_one_letter_code
_entity_poly.pdbx_strand_id
1 'polypeptide(L)' 'GYDPSFGARPLKRTLERMVEDPLAELLLRGDIPPGSTVEGVVIRGKLRFRLPEKELIKVV' A
#
# COMPACT_ATOMS: atom_id res chain seq x y z
N GLY A 1 15.86 2.69 -1.38
CA GLY A 1 16.97 3.56 -0.96
C GLY A 1 17.72 2.85 0.13
N TYR A 2 18.90 2.34 -0.18
CA TYR A 2 19.81 1.81 0.83
C TYR A 2 21.02 2.74 0.84
N ASP A 3 21.17 3.50 1.93
CA ASP A 3 22.36 4.28 2.19
C ASP A 3 22.96 3.75 3.51
N PRO A 4 24.10 3.05 3.48
CA PRO A 4 24.69 2.39 4.64
C PRO A 4 24.96 3.35 5.80
N SER A 5 25.16 4.65 5.51
CA SER A 5 25.48 5.68 6.50
C SER A 5 24.29 6.08 7.40
N PHE A 6 23.05 5.77 7.02
CA PHE A 6 21.83 6.17 7.76
C PHE A 6 21.04 5.00 8.39
N GLY A 7 21.52 3.75 8.23
CA GLY A 7 20.82 2.56 8.71
C GLY A 7 19.41 2.41 8.11
N ALA A 8 18.47 1.82 8.84
CA ALA A 8 17.08 1.61 8.37
C ALA A 8 16.17 2.86 8.45
N ARG A 9 16.66 4.00 8.96
CA ARG A 9 15.84 5.22 9.13
C ARG A 9 15.25 5.77 7.81
N PRO A 10 15.96 5.75 6.68
CA PRO A 10 15.39 6.15 5.39
C PRO A 10 14.29 5.20 4.88
N LEU A 11 14.30 3.93 5.32
CA LEU A 11 13.27 2.96 4.90
C LEU A 11 11.90 3.35 5.43
N LYS A 12 11.80 3.81 6.68
CA LYS A 12 10.51 4.21 7.26
C LYS A 12 9.84 5.28 6.40
N ARG A 13 10.57 6.35 6.06
CA ARG A 13 10.02 7.45 5.27
C ARG A 13 9.74 7.09 3.81
N THR A 14 10.48 6.12 3.28
CA THR A 14 10.21 5.56 1.95
C THR A 14 8.94 4.72 1.96
N LEU A 15 8.75 3.90 3.00
CA LEU A 15 7.56 3.09 3.20
C LEU A 15 6.31 3.96 3.40
N GLU A 16 6.40 4.97 4.27
CA GLU A 16 5.34 5.97 4.48
C GLU A 16 4.88 6.55 3.13
N ARG A 17 5.81 7.10 2.35
CA ARG A 17 5.49 7.75 1.06
C ARG A 17 5.02 6.81 -0.04
N MET A 18 5.58 5.62 -0.12
CA MET A 18 5.30 4.70 -1.22
C MET A 18 4.11 3.78 -0.94
N VAL A 19 3.79 3.55 0.33
CA VAL A 19 2.80 2.55 0.76
C VAL A 19 1.69 3.17 1.61
N GLU A 20 2.03 3.87 2.70
CA GLU A 20 1.02 4.37 3.63
C GLU A 20 0.22 5.53 3.03
N ASP A 21 0.88 6.55 2.46
CA ASP A 21 0.21 7.72 1.89
C ASP A 21 -0.80 7.32 0.77
N PRO A 22 -0.43 6.47 -0.22
CA PRO A 22 -1.39 6.05 -1.25
C PRO A 22 -2.52 5.18 -0.71
N LEU A 23 -2.25 4.34 0.29
CA LEU A 23 -3.28 3.48 0.89
C LEU A 23 -4.30 4.34 1.65
N ALA A 24 -3.84 5.35 2.39
CA ALA A 24 -4.71 6.31 3.07
C ALA A 24 -5.60 7.05 2.07
N GLU A 25 -5.06 7.48 0.94
CA GLU A 25 -5.85 8.16 -0.10
C GLU A 25 -6.93 7.24 -0.69
N LEU A 26 -6.60 5.97 -0.98
CA LEU A 26 -7.57 4.98 -1.48
C LEU A 26 -8.67 4.66 -0.45
N LEU A 27 -8.32 4.59 0.83
CA LEU A 27 -9.29 4.43 1.92
C LEU A 27 -10.23 5.64 2.01
N LEU A 28 -9.70 6.86 1.94
CA LEU A 28 -10.49 8.10 2.00
C LEU A 28 -11.44 8.25 0.81
N ARG A 29 -11.05 7.73 -0.37
CA ARG A 29 -11.92 7.69 -1.56
C ARG A 29 -13.05 6.66 -1.47
N GLY A 30 -12.95 5.71 -0.54
CA GLY A 30 -13.89 4.59 -0.42
C GLY A 30 -13.61 3.45 -1.41
N ASP A 31 -12.46 3.47 -2.08
CA ASP A 31 -12.06 2.40 -3.02
C ASP A 31 -11.70 1.10 -2.29
N ILE A 32 -11.34 1.21 -1.00
CA ILE A 32 -10.96 0.10 -0.13
C ILE A 32 -11.90 0.10 1.09
N PRO A 33 -12.77 -0.92 1.25
CA PRO A 33 -13.62 -1.03 2.42
C PRO A 33 -12.80 -1.25 3.71
N PRO A 34 -13.29 -0.76 4.87
CA PRO A 34 -12.68 -1.09 6.15
C PRO A 34 -12.63 -2.59 6.40
N GLY A 35 -11.50 -3.08 6.89
CA GLY A 35 -11.29 -4.50 7.15
C GLY A 35 -10.88 -5.32 5.93
N SER A 36 -10.74 -4.70 4.75
CA SER A 36 -10.27 -5.40 3.56
C SER A 36 -8.77 -5.69 3.59
N THR A 37 -8.42 -6.89 3.16
CA THR A 37 -7.04 -7.26 2.84
C THR A 37 -6.63 -6.65 1.51
N VAL A 38 -5.46 -6.01 1.44
CA VAL A 38 -4.94 -5.37 0.21
C VAL A 38 -3.60 -5.99 -0.16
N GLU A 39 -3.43 -6.35 -1.42
CA GLU A 39 -2.17 -6.88 -1.95
C GLU A 39 -1.42 -5.79 -2.74
N GLY A 40 -0.17 -5.54 -2.35
CA GLY A 40 0.72 -4.61 -3.03
C GLY A 40 1.61 -5.33 -4.05
N VAL A 41 1.50 -4.98 -5.33
CA VAL A 41 2.27 -5.58 -6.43
C VAL A 41 3.10 -4.50 -7.13
N VAL A 42 4.38 -4.77 -7.36
CA VAL A 42 5.24 -3.87 -8.14
C VAL A 42 5.16 -4.24 -9.61
N ILE A 43 4.64 -3.33 -10.44
CA ILE A 43 4.52 -3.50 -11.88
C ILE A 43 5.29 -2.37 -12.56
N ARG A 44 6.31 -2.72 -13.35
CA ARG A 44 7.18 -1.76 -14.06
C ARG A 44 7.76 -0.68 -13.12
N GLY A 45 8.19 -1.09 -11.93
CA GLY A 45 8.77 -0.20 -10.92
C GLY A 45 7.77 0.69 -10.18
N LYS A 46 6.46 0.53 -10.40
CA LYS A 46 5.40 1.24 -9.69
C LYS A 46 4.65 0.28 -8.77
N LEU A 47 4.44 0.68 -7.52
CA LEU A 47 3.58 -0.07 -6.61
C LEU A 47 2.12 0.14 -7.02
N ARG A 48 1.36 -0.96 -7.07
CA ARG A 48 -0.09 -0.97 -7.29
C ARG A 48 -0.75 -1.80 -6.22
N PHE A 49 -1.95 -1.38 -5.82
CA PHE A 49 -2.77 -2.08 -4.83
C PHE A 49 -3.91 -2.81 -5.54
N ARG A 50 -4.20 -4.04 -5.12
CA ARG A 50 -5.36 -4.81 -5.58
C ARG A 50 -6.09 -5.42 -4.38
N LEU A 51 -7.40 -5.51 -4.48
CA LEU A 51 -8.23 -6.26 -3.54
C LEU A 51 -8.29 -7.72 -4.01
N PRO A 52 -7.99 -8.71 -3.15
CA PRO A 52 -8.17 -10.11 -3.48
C PRO A 52 -9.67 -10.42 -3.58
N GLU A 53 -10.07 -11.23 -4.56
CA GLU A 53 -11.48 -11.55 -4.87
C GLU A 53 -12.31 -12.06 -3.68
N LYS A 54 -11.65 -12.62 -2.66
CA LYS A 54 -12.31 -13.07 -1.42
C LYS A 54 -12.99 -11.94 -0.62
N GLU A 55 -12.60 -10.69 -0.84
CA GLU A 55 -13.16 -9.51 -0.17
C GLU A 55 -14.34 -8.90 -0.93
N LEU A 56 -14.42 -9.04 -2.27
CA LEU A 56 -15.55 -8.53 -3.06
C LEU A 56 -16.88 -9.19 -2.69
N ILE A 57 -16.84 -10.45 -2.24
CA ILE A 57 -18.03 -11.24 -1.90
C ILE A 57 -18.62 -10.83 -0.54
N LYS A 58 -17.85 -10.18 0.34
CA LYS A 58 -18.35 -9.73 1.65
C LYS A 58 -19.17 -8.43 1.62
N VAL A 59 -19.14 -7.71 0.49
CA VAL A 59 -19.78 -6.39 0.35
C VAL A 59 -21.17 -6.48 -0.31
N VAL A 60 -21.67 -7.70 -0.59
CA VAL A 60 -23.00 -7.95 -1.15
C VAL A 60 -23.92 -8.57 -0.11
#